data_AF-A0A8J6MZ19-F1
#
_entry.id   AF-A0A8J6MZ19-F1
#
_cell.length_a   1.000
_cell.length_b   1.000
_cell.length_c   1.000
_cell.angle_alpha   90.00
_cell.angle_beta   90.00
_cell.angle_gamma   90.00
#
_symmetry.space_group_name_H-M   'P 1'
#
loop_
_entity.id
_entity.type
_entity.pdbx_description
1 polymer ?
#
loop_
_entity_poly.entity_id
_entity_poly.type
_entity_poly.pdbx_seq_one_letter_code
_entity_poly.pdbx_strand_id
1 'polypeptide(L)'
;MIFSFSIQGCSDDSNSATNFKQEIAAAAKQAYAELYEVWLTNNQQDAHAAMWYQGNALDTMIDYIAVTQNDALGVELGNEIDLLWPGAIKEGRWFDDFGWWGIAILNAARNYKLLGKTSVDDYRDKAYEMLDKMLYASQVWSLYQKHQSPPYKSAVPCDTNRWSAYAPRFEGGVWNSLYGILDNCPTEIDPSTGDSYPSGDPSDIYINPKQNTVTNGLHLVLSARYYRQFGDDKIFETANNEWSWFNNWISLPDIPVEQCLGMPNSHCDDLFDANDVKPSLLDSNTKLIRERVGIFALNEGCYAIDPVYKCKSVNRDAMVWTGDQGLVIGGMVDLMDMEGATDFPDSDSVKQILDGVLDYLTQTQKGCPYDSLPEGVLRPWIYFNGWQEGCDGEGFQLDRTGENYKTGPGVFMRYLLYAYQNNEDLRDYIKSNYRGVIFANASAVMDENYECGCCNHSIAEGSPYDICNLACQTNRLASLIMALAIL
;
A
#
# COMPACT_ATOMS: atom_id res chain seq x y z
N MET A 1 -22.31 -28.50 -8.68
CA MET A 1 -21.52 -29.75 -8.59
C MET A 1 -20.60 -29.55 -7.40
N ILE A 2 -20.98 -30.06 -6.23
CA ILE A 2 -20.26 -29.83 -4.96
C ILE A 2 -19.13 -30.84 -4.90
N PHE A 3 -17.88 -30.38 -5.05
CA PHE A 3 -16.71 -31.23 -4.81
C PHE A 3 -16.55 -31.40 -3.30
N SER A 4 -17.00 -32.54 -2.80
CA SER A 4 -16.68 -33.02 -1.46
C SER A 4 -15.22 -33.45 -1.43
N PHE A 5 -14.34 -32.61 -0.89
CA PHE A 5 -13.02 -33.07 -0.47
C PHE A 5 -13.19 -34.04 0.71
N SER A 6 -13.13 -35.34 0.41
CA SER A 6 -12.98 -36.37 1.43
C SER A 6 -11.57 -36.28 1.99
N ILE A 7 -11.41 -35.58 3.12
CA ILE A 7 -10.21 -35.65 3.95
C ILE A 7 -10.15 -37.08 4.50
N GLN A 8 -9.37 -37.92 3.83
CA GLN A 8 -9.13 -39.30 4.20
C GLN A 8 -8.41 -39.31 5.56
N GLY A 9 -8.99 -40.02 6.52
CA GLY A 9 -8.61 -39.94 7.94
C GLY A 9 -7.12 -40.13 8.21
N CYS A 10 -6.50 -39.07 8.72
CA CYS A 10 -5.12 -39.06 9.20
C CYS A 10 -5.02 -39.74 10.57
N SER A 11 -4.51 -40.97 10.61
CA SER A 11 -3.96 -41.57 11.82
C SER A 11 -2.44 -41.34 11.84
N ASP A 12 -1.94 -40.65 12.87
CA ASP A 12 -0.53 -40.38 13.23
C ASP A 12 0.29 -39.38 12.38
N ASP A 13 -0.27 -38.20 12.10
CA ASP A 13 0.40 -37.07 11.39
C ASP A 13 1.24 -36.12 12.26
N SER A 14 1.45 -36.41 13.55
CA SER A 14 2.20 -35.50 14.45
C SER A 14 3.65 -35.26 14.00
N ASN A 15 4.26 -36.25 13.33
CA ASN A 15 5.61 -36.12 12.79
C ASN A 15 5.66 -35.24 11.54
N SER A 16 4.64 -35.28 10.67
CA SER A 16 4.58 -34.46 9.46
C SER A 16 4.43 -32.97 9.80
N ALA A 17 3.53 -32.64 10.72
CA ALA A 17 3.32 -31.25 11.14
C ALA A 17 4.55 -30.66 11.84
N THR A 18 5.25 -31.45 12.66
CA THR A 18 6.47 -31.01 13.34
C THR A 18 7.60 -30.72 12.34
N ASN A 19 7.76 -31.57 11.32
CA ASN A 19 8.75 -31.36 10.27
C ASN A 19 8.46 -30.10 9.46
N PHE A 20 7.20 -29.88 9.07
CA PHE A 20 6.82 -28.70 8.29
C PHE A 20 7.06 -27.38 9.03
N LYS A 21 6.77 -27.32 10.34
CA LYS A 21 7.07 -26.16 11.17
C LYS A 21 8.58 -25.87 11.25
N GLN A 22 9.40 -26.91 11.33
CA GLN A 22 10.87 -26.77 11.34
C GLN A 22 11.40 -26.29 9.98
N GLU A 23 10.83 -26.79 8.88
CA GLU A 23 11.17 -26.37 7.52
C GLU A 23 10.85 -24.89 7.30
N ILE A 24 9.65 -24.44 7.66
CA ILE A 24 9.27 -23.03 7.57
C ILE A 24 10.19 -22.17 8.46
N ALA A 25 10.51 -22.61 9.67
CA ALA A 25 11.40 -21.85 10.56
C ALA A 25 12.81 -21.70 9.97
N ALA A 26 13.34 -22.76 9.36
CA ALA A 26 14.63 -22.72 8.67
C ALA A 26 14.58 -21.79 7.44
N ALA A 27 13.52 -21.89 6.63
CA ALA A 27 13.33 -21.02 5.47
C ALA A 27 13.17 -19.55 5.85
N ALA A 28 12.41 -19.24 6.91
CA ALA A 28 12.22 -17.87 7.39
C ALA A 28 13.55 -17.27 7.88
N LYS A 29 14.35 -18.06 8.59
CA LYS A 29 15.69 -17.64 9.03
C LYS A 29 16.60 -17.33 7.84
N GLN A 30 16.57 -18.17 6.81
CA GLN A 30 17.34 -17.93 5.59
C GLN A 30 16.85 -16.66 4.87
N ALA A 31 15.54 -16.53 4.66
CA ALA A 31 14.95 -15.36 4.01
C ALA A 31 15.23 -14.05 4.78
N TYR A 32 15.28 -14.09 6.12
CA TYR A 32 15.72 -12.96 6.92
C TYR A 32 17.17 -12.57 6.61
N ALA A 33 18.08 -13.54 6.59
CA ALA A 33 19.50 -13.28 6.31
C ALA A 33 19.70 -12.69 4.90
N GLU A 34 19.01 -13.25 3.89
CA GLU A 34 19.02 -12.75 2.52
C GLU A 34 18.45 -11.33 2.42
N LEU A 35 17.29 -11.08 3.06
CA LEU A 35 16.68 -9.74 3.08
C LEU A 35 17.58 -8.70 3.76
N TYR A 36 18.17 -9.06 4.90
CA TYR A 36 19.05 -8.19 5.67
C TYR A 36 20.29 -7.78 4.86
N GLU A 37 20.92 -8.73 4.14
CA GLU A 37 22.06 -8.44 3.26
C GLU A 37 21.67 -7.50 2.11
N VAL A 38 20.55 -7.76 1.43
CA VAL A 38 20.05 -6.91 0.33
C VAL A 38 19.64 -5.53 0.84
N TRP A 39 19.11 -5.44 2.05
CA TRP A 39 18.71 -4.18 2.68
C TRP A 39 19.93 -3.29 3.01
N LEU A 40 20.98 -3.87 3.60
CA LEU A 40 22.22 -3.14 3.90
C LEU A 40 22.97 -2.67 2.64
N THR A 41 23.04 -3.52 1.62
CA THR A 41 23.77 -3.20 0.38
C THR A 41 23.10 -2.09 -0.44
N ASN A 42 21.77 -2.08 -0.49
CA ASN A 42 21.02 -1.01 -1.16
C ASN A 42 21.07 0.34 -0.42
N ASN A 43 21.56 0.39 0.82
CA ASN A 43 21.61 1.61 1.63
C ASN A 43 22.90 2.43 1.45
N GLN A 44 23.89 1.92 0.71
CA GLN A 44 25.18 2.61 0.54
C GLN A 44 25.21 3.55 -0.67
N GLN A 45 24.07 3.82 -1.30
CA GLN A 45 24.00 4.47 -2.61
C GLN A 45 22.79 5.41 -2.68
N ASP A 46 22.94 6.58 -3.32
CA ASP A 46 21.90 7.62 -3.51
C ASP A 46 20.67 7.07 -4.25
N ALA A 47 19.75 6.43 -3.52
CA ALA A 47 18.75 5.54 -4.08
C ALA A 47 17.34 5.95 -3.67
N HIS A 48 16.97 7.19 -3.97
CA HIS A 48 15.60 7.69 -3.83
C HIS A 48 14.52 6.68 -4.31
N ALA A 49 14.81 5.86 -5.32
CA ALA A 49 13.88 4.86 -5.86
C ALA A 49 13.65 3.64 -4.93
N ALA A 50 14.53 3.38 -3.97
CA ALA A 50 14.48 2.23 -3.08
C ALA A 50 13.93 2.54 -1.67
N MET A 51 13.71 3.83 -1.32
CA MET A 51 13.39 4.21 0.06
C MET A 51 12.17 3.47 0.61
N TRP A 52 11.04 3.48 -0.08
CA TRP A 52 9.84 2.84 0.43
C TRP A 52 9.99 1.31 0.54
N TYR A 53 10.74 0.68 -0.39
CA TYR A 53 11.09 -0.74 -0.28
C TYR A 53 11.89 -1.03 0.97
N GLN A 54 12.85 -0.16 1.32
CA GLN A 54 13.65 -0.31 2.53
C GLN A 54 12.80 -0.16 3.79
N GLY A 55 11.81 0.74 3.80
CA GLY A 55 10.86 0.88 4.90
C GLY A 55 10.02 -0.39 5.08
N ASN A 56 9.47 -0.93 3.99
CA ASN A 56 8.69 -2.16 4.03
C ASN A 56 9.55 -3.39 4.42
N ALA A 57 10.77 -3.49 3.91
CA ALA A 57 11.73 -4.53 4.27
C ALA A 57 12.10 -4.49 5.76
N LEU A 58 12.40 -3.29 6.28
CA LEU A 58 12.70 -3.08 7.70
C LEU A 58 11.54 -3.55 8.58
N ASP A 59 10.33 -3.13 8.24
CA ASP A 59 9.13 -3.50 8.98
C ASP A 59 8.92 -5.03 9.00
N THR A 60 9.19 -5.69 7.88
CA THR A 60 9.13 -7.16 7.76
C THR A 60 10.19 -7.87 8.61
N MET A 61 11.42 -7.34 8.65
CA MET A 61 12.49 -7.88 9.50
C MET A 61 12.16 -7.73 11.00
N ILE A 62 11.53 -6.61 11.40
CA ILE A 62 11.05 -6.41 12.77
C ILE A 62 9.95 -7.42 13.10
N ASP A 63 9.01 -7.67 12.18
CA ASP A 63 7.97 -8.70 12.37
C ASP A 63 8.59 -10.10 12.60
N TYR A 64 9.64 -10.47 11.86
CA TYR A 64 10.35 -11.72 12.08
C TYR A 64 10.99 -11.80 13.47
N ILE A 65 11.70 -10.76 13.90
CA ILE A 65 12.30 -10.70 15.24
C ILE A 65 11.23 -10.79 16.33
N ALA A 66 10.10 -10.09 16.15
CA ALA A 66 8.98 -10.12 17.08
C ALA A 66 8.32 -11.51 17.16
N VAL A 67 8.10 -12.19 16.03
CA VAL A 67 7.50 -13.54 16.03
C VAL A 67 8.46 -14.58 16.60
N THR A 68 9.76 -14.48 16.30
CA THR A 68 10.76 -15.46 16.75
C THR A 68 11.36 -15.17 18.13
N GLN A 69 11.15 -13.97 18.67
CA GLN A 69 11.76 -13.49 19.91
C GLN A 69 13.30 -13.63 19.88
N ASN A 70 13.91 -13.30 18.74
CA ASN A 70 15.35 -13.44 18.54
C ASN A 70 16.10 -12.16 18.93
N ASP A 71 16.43 -12.04 20.22
CA ASP A 71 17.12 -10.88 20.80
C ASP A 71 18.45 -10.54 20.09
N ALA A 72 19.22 -11.55 19.68
CA ALA A 72 20.53 -11.33 19.08
C ALA A 72 20.40 -10.61 17.72
N LEU A 73 19.50 -11.08 16.86
CA LEU A 73 19.20 -10.41 15.59
C LEU A 73 18.52 -9.06 15.82
N GLY A 74 17.67 -8.96 16.85
CA GLY A 74 17.03 -7.71 17.21
C GLY A 74 18.03 -6.61 17.57
N VAL A 75 18.98 -6.89 18.46
CA VAL A 75 20.03 -5.92 18.83
C VAL A 75 20.87 -5.53 17.60
N GLU A 76 21.19 -6.48 16.72
CA GLU A 76 21.92 -6.21 15.48
C GLU A 76 21.15 -5.23 14.59
N LEU A 77 19.89 -5.55 14.24
CA LEU A 77 19.05 -4.70 13.42
C LEU A 77 18.80 -3.32 14.05
N GLY A 78 18.61 -3.26 15.37
CA GLY A 78 18.41 -2.02 16.12
C GLY A 78 19.59 -1.05 16.04
N ASN A 79 20.82 -1.55 15.89
CA ASN A 79 22.00 -0.72 15.66
C ASN A 79 22.04 -0.18 14.23
N GLU A 80 21.66 -0.99 13.24
CA GLU A 80 21.64 -0.57 11.83
C GLU A 80 20.57 0.49 11.55
N ILE A 81 19.40 0.42 12.20
CA ILE A 81 18.36 1.46 12.06
C ILE A 81 18.93 2.85 12.37
N ASP A 82 19.74 3.00 13.42
CA ASP A 82 20.32 4.30 13.80
C ASP A 82 21.32 4.82 12.78
N LEU A 83 22.06 3.93 12.12
CA LEU A 83 23.03 4.28 11.10
C LEU A 83 22.36 4.72 9.80
N LEU A 84 21.25 4.08 9.46
CA LEU A 84 20.59 4.24 8.17
C LEU A 84 19.48 5.31 8.16
N TRP A 85 18.90 5.58 9.32
CA TRP A 85 17.83 6.57 9.50
C TRP A 85 18.12 7.96 8.87
N PRO A 86 19.31 8.57 9.05
CA PRO A 86 19.58 9.88 8.47
C PRO A 86 19.56 9.92 6.94
N GLY A 87 19.85 8.79 6.28
CA GLY A 87 19.75 8.65 4.82
C GLY A 87 18.31 8.50 4.38
N ALA A 88 17.56 7.61 5.04
CA ALA A 88 16.16 7.35 4.76
C ALA A 88 15.32 8.65 4.72
N ILE A 89 15.44 9.53 5.72
CA ILE A 89 14.65 10.78 5.75
C ILE A 89 14.97 11.70 4.57
N LYS A 90 16.26 11.82 4.21
CA LYS A 90 16.72 12.76 3.19
C LYS A 90 16.37 12.32 1.77
N GLU A 91 16.21 11.03 1.57
CA GLU A 91 16.00 10.46 0.24
C GLU A 91 14.52 10.37 -0.15
N GLY A 92 13.61 10.56 0.81
CA GLY A 92 12.18 10.52 0.56
C GLY A 92 11.73 11.60 -0.37
N ARG A 93 11.00 11.18 -1.40
CA ARG A 93 10.37 12.09 -2.33
C ARG A 93 8.86 11.99 -2.13
N TRP A 94 8.31 10.79 -2.24
CA TRP A 94 6.88 10.61 -2.22
C TRP A 94 6.34 10.60 -0.80
N PHE A 95 5.10 11.06 -0.64
CA PHE A 95 4.52 11.08 0.70
C PHE A 95 4.40 9.65 1.27
N ASP A 96 3.98 8.69 0.45
CA ASP A 96 3.95 7.27 0.83
C ASP A 96 5.32 6.72 1.25
N ASP A 97 6.45 7.20 0.71
CA ASP A 97 7.79 6.77 1.16
C ASP A 97 7.96 6.98 2.68
N PHE A 98 7.51 8.14 3.19
CA PHE A 98 7.54 8.45 4.62
C PHE A 98 6.53 7.59 5.40
N GLY A 99 5.38 7.30 4.81
CA GLY A 99 4.38 6.38 5.38
C GLY A 99 4.98 5.01 5.69
N TRP A 100 5.70 4.41 4.73
CA TRP A 100 6.34 3.09 4.90
C TRP A 100 7.37 3.09 6.03
N TRP A 101 8.24 4.10 6.08
CA TRP A 101 9.23 4.22 7.16
C TRP A 101 8.60 4.54 8.51
N GLY A 102 7.61 5.43 8.57
CA GLY A 102 6.92 5.78 9.80
C GLY A 102 6.30 4.56 10.46
N ILE A 103 5.66 3.68 9.68
CA ILE A 103 5.05 2.46 10.18
C ILE A 103 6.12 1.46 10.65
N ALA A 104 7.20 1.29 9.90
CA ALA A 104 8.34 0.46 10.30
C ALA A 104 8.93 0.92 11.65
N ILE A 105 9.09 2.22 11.83
CA ILE A 105 9.60 2.80 13.08
C ILE A 105 8.58 2.69 14.22
N LEU A 106 7.27 2.79 13.98
CA LEU A 106 6.26 2.45 14.99
C LEU A 106 6.32 0.97 15.40
N ASN A 107 6.63 0.07 14.47
CA ASN A 107 6.84 -1.33 14.80
C ASN A 107 8.13 -1.52 15.62
N ALA A 108 9.19 -0.78 15.29
CA ALA A 108 10.43 -0.73 16.07
C ALA A 108 10.17 -0.20 17.50
N ALA A 109 9.35 0.85 17.64
CA ALA A 109 8.95 1.43 18.91
C ALA A 109 8.25 0.39 19.80
N ARG A 110 7.30 -0.37 19.24
CA ARG A 110 6.62 -1.47 19.95
C ARG A 110 7.58 -2.58 20.41
N ASN A 111 8.64 -2.82 19.64
CA ASN A 111 9.63 -3.86 19.88
C ASN A 111 10.98 -3.35 20.41
N TYR A 112 11.04 -2.13 20.96
CA TYR A 112 12.29 -1.43 21.23
C TYR A 112 13.29 -2.22 22.10
N LYS A 113 12.79 -3.01 23.06
CA LYS A 113 13.64 -3.86 23.92
C LYS A 113 14.31 -5.00 23.15
N LEU A 114 13.58 -5.65 22.24
CA LEU A 114 14.14 -6.68 21.36
C LEU A 114 15.19 -6.07 20.44
N LEU A 115 15.01 -4.80 20.05
CA LEU A 115 15.96 -4.03 19.26
C LEU A 115 17.11 -3.41 20.07
N GLY A 116 17.31 -3.86 21.31
CA GLY A 116 18.43 -3.42 22.15
C GLY A 116 18.33 -1.99 22.68
N LYS A 117 17.18 -1.31 22.55
CA LYS A 117 16.96 0.03 23.08
C LYS A 117 16.45 -0.01 24.52
N THR A 118 16.81 1.02 25.28
CA THR A 118 16.40 1.18 26.68
C THR A 118 15.14 2.04 26.84
N SER A 119 14.80 2.84 25.85
CA SER A 119 13.57 3.65 25.79
C SER A 119 12.92 3.55 24.41
N VAL A 120 11.60 3.80 24.38
CA VAL A 120 10.80 3.94 23.16
C VAL A 120 10.92 5.35 22.54
N ASP A 121 11.39 6.33 23.31
CA ASP A 121 11.32 7.76 22.93
C ASP A 121 11.98 8.05 21.58
N ASP A 122 13.15 7.47 21.32
CA ASP A 122 13.88 7.67 20.06
C ASP A 122 13.06 7.20 18.85
N TYR A 123 12.46 6.01 18.92
CA TYR A 123 11.58 5.54 17.85
C TYR A 123 10.26 6.30 17.78
N ARG A 124 9.69 6.74 18.91
CA ARG A 124 8.50 7.62 18.91
C ARG A 124 8.79 8.90 18.14
N ASP A 125 9.90 9.56 18.42
CA ASP A 125 10.23 10.85 17.84
C ASP A 125 10.53 10.71 16.34
N LYS A 126 11.24 9.65 15.93
CA LYS A 126 11.46 9.29 14.53
C LYS A 126 10.16 8.97 13.77
N ALA A 127 9.23 8.23 14.39
CA ALA A 127 7.93 7.94 13.79
C ALA A 127 7.09 9.22 13.62
N TYR A 128 7.14 10.13 14.60
CA TYR A 128 6.46 11.42 14.50
C TYR A 128 7.04 12.28 13.37
N GLU A 129 8.35 12.26 13.16
CA GLU A 129 8.98 12.97 12.04
C GLU A 129 8.41 12.53 10.68
N MET A 130 8.17 11.23 10.49
CA MET A 130 7.53 10.72 9.26
C MET A 130 6.04 11.07 9.19
N LEU A 131 5.35 10.98 10.33
CA LEU A 131 3.94 11.38 10.41
C LEU A 131 3.78 12.86 10.09
N ASP A 132 4.67 13.73 10.54
CA ASP A 132 4.65 15.17 10.22
C ASP A 132 4.75 15.43 8.70
N LYS A 133 5.58 14.64 7.98
CA LYS A 133 5.63 14.67 6.50
C LYS A 133 4.29 14.25 5.88
N MET A 134 3.64 13.22 6.42
CA MET A 134 2.32 12.78 5.96
C MET A 134 1.21 13.79 6.30
N LEU A 135 1.30 14.45 7.46
CA LEU A 135 0.40 15.53 7.84
C LEU A 135 0.53 16.71 6.88
N TYR A 136 1.74 17.01 6.41
CA TYR A 136 1.95 18.00 5.36
C TYR A 136 1.28 17.61 4.04
N ALA A 137 1.26 16.30 3.71
CA ALA A 137 0.57 15.78 2.53
C ALA A 137 -0.95 16.06 2.53
N SER A 138 -1.58 16.15 3.71
CA SER A 138 -3.01 16.51 3.83
C SER A 138 -3.27 18.00 3.50
N GLN A 139 -2.23 18.84 3.55
CA GLN A 139 -2.35 20.28 3.38
C GLN A 139 -2.18 20.74 1.93
N VAL A 140 -1.77 19.86 1.01
CA VAL A 140 -1.43 20.21 -0.39
C VAL A 140 -2.53 21.05 -1.05
N TRP A 141 -3.79 20.64 -0.91
CA TRP A 141 -4.92 21.40 -1.47
C TRP A 141 -5.12 22.77 -0.79
N SER A 142 -4.99 22.84 0.54
CA SER A 142 -5.15 24.10 1.28
C SER A 142 -4.01 25.11 1.00
N LEU A 143 -2.79 24.61 0.83
CA LEU A 143 -1.63 25.41 0.42
C LEU A 143 -1.89 26.02 -0.94
N TYR A 144 -2.40 25.23 -1.88
CA TYR A 144 -2.82 25.71 -3.19
C TYR A 144 -3.87 26.83 -3.08
N GLN A 145 -4.95 26.64 -2.31
CA GLN A 145 -5.98 27.66 -2.10
C GLN A 145 -5.41 28.96 -1.52
N LYS A 146 -4.47 28.86 -0.57
CA LYS A 146 -3.81 30.02 0.04
C LYS A 146 -3.00 30.81 -0.99
N HIS A 147 -2.29 30.16 -1.91
CA HIS A 147 -1.54 30.84 -2.97
C HIS A 147 -2.41 31.62 -3.96
N GLN A 148 -3.71 31.32 -4.07
CA GLN A 148 -4.65 32.12 -4.86
C GLN A 148 -5.02 33.46 -4.18
N SER A 149 -4.79 33.59 -2.87
CA SER A 149 -5.17 34.77 -2.09
C SER A 149 -4.08 35.85 -2.09
N PRO A 150 -4.43 37.16 -2.17
CA PRO A 150 -3.45 38.25 -2.02
C PRO A 150 -2.67 38.13 -0.69
N PRO A 151 -1.36 38.44 -0.64
CA PRO A 151 -0.50 39.13 -1.62
C PRO A 151 0.27 38.21 -2.59
N TYR A 152 0.09 36.89 -2.51
CA TYR A 152 0.90 35.91 -3.26
C TYR A 152 0.46 35.72 -4.73
N LYS A 153 -0.42 36.59 -5.25
CA LYS A 153 -0.70 36.63 -6.69
C LYS A 153 0.60 36.97 -7.42
N SER A 154 1.24 35.94 -7.97
CA SER A 154 2.34 36.11 -8.90
C SER A 154 1.91 37.07 -10.01
N ALA A 155 2.87 37.80 -10.60
CA ALA A 155 2.60 38.71 -11.72
C ALA A 155 1.99 37.99 -12.94
N VAL A 156 2.03 36.65 -12.98
CA VAL A 156 1.31 35.80 -13.92
C VAL A 156 -0.04 35.42 -13.31
N PRO A 157 -1.18 35.83 -13.91
CA PRO A 157 -2.49 35.39 -13.46
C PRO A 157 -2.59 33.87 -13.61
N CYS A 158 -2.58 33.14 -12.49
CA CYS A 158 -2.96 31.74 -12.52
C CYS A 158 -4.40 31.63 -13.01
N ASP A 159 -4.67 30.75 -13.97
CA ASP A 159 -6.03 30.45 -14.38
C ASP A 159 -6.75 29.71 -13.24
N THR A 160 -7.42 30.49 -12.39
CA THR A 160 -8.17 29.99 -11.22
C THR A 160 -9.27 29.01 -11.62
N ASN A 161 -9.77 29.08 -12.85
CA ASN A 161 -10.82 28.18 -13.32
C ASN A 161 -10.26 26.78 -13.58
N ARG A 162 -9.05 26.68 -14.16
CA ARG A 162 -8.39 25.40 -14.43
C ARG A 162 -8.16 24.57 -13.17
N TRP A 163 -7.74 25.21 -12.08
CA TRP A 163 -7.41 24.51 -10.85
C TRP A 163 -8.61 24.08 -10.01
N SER A 164 -9.73 24.80 -10.10
CA SER A 164 -10.97 24.38 -9.43
C SER A 164 -11.44 22.99 -9.91
N ALA A 165 -11.00 22.56 -11.11
CA ALA A 165 -11.24 21.23 -11.63
C ALA A 165 -10.43 20.12 -10.91
N TYR A 166 -9.40 20.49 -10.14
CA TYR A 166 -8.57 19.56 -9.36
C TYR A 166 -8.86 19.59 -7.86
N ALA A 167 -9.98 20.20 -7.45
CA ALA A 167 -10.42 20.13 -6.06
C ALA A 167 -10.60 18.65 -5.64
N PRO A 168 -10.20 18.27 -4.41
CA PRO A 168 -10.39 16.90 -3.96
C PRO A 168 -11.89 16.58 -3.95
N ARG A 169 -12.23 15.34 -4.28
CA ARG A 169 -13.63 14.90 -4.31
C ARG A 169 -14.30 15.00 -2.94
N PHE A 170 -13.56 14.65 -1.89
CA PHE A 170 -13.98 14.78 -0.51
C PHE A 170 -12.93 15.60 0.24
N GLU A 171 -13.37 16.37 1.23
CA GLU A 171 -12.45 17.04 2.14
C GLU A 171 -11.62 16.01 2.92
N GLY A 172 -10.35 16.35 3.19
CA GLY A 172 -9.41 15.44 3.85
C GLY A 172 -8.63 14.55 2.87
N GLY A 173 -8.10 13.46 3.41
CA GLY A 173 -7.16 12.58 2.72
C GLY A 173 -5.80 13.24 2.49
N VAL A 174 -4.84 12.42 2.07
CA VAL A 174 -3.48 12.85 1.74
C VAL A 174 -3.18 12.69 0.25
N TRP A 175 -2.36 13.60 -0.25
CA TRP A 175 -1.85 13.56 -1.62
C TRP A 175 -0.55 12.76 -1.66
N ASN A 176 -0.28 12.04 -2.73
CA ASN A 176 0.98 11.30 -2.90
C ASN A 176 2.17 12.20 -3.31
N SER A 177 1.89 13.44 -3.74
CA SER A 177 2.90 14.46 -4.03
C SER A 177 2.35 15.88 -3.92
N LEU A 178 3.24 16.86 -4.10
CA LEU A 178 2.84 18.25 -4.27
C LEU A 178 2.26 18.52 -5.67
N TYR A 179 1.54 19.63 -5.78
CA TYR A 179 1.12 20.20 -7.05
C TYR A 179 2.33 20.88 -7.69
N GLY A 180 2.68 20.46 -8.90
CA GLY A 180 3.70 21.07 -9.73
C GLY A 180 3.21 22.35 -10.41
N ILE A 181 4.16 23.03 -11.05
CA ILE A 181 3.92 24.26 -11.80
C ILE A 181 3.03 23.95 -13.00
N LEU A 182 1.74 24.28 -12.92
CA LEU A 182 0.93 24.49 -14.11
C LEU A 182 1.26 25.85 -14.70
N ASP A 183 1.63 25.90 -15.98
CA ASP A 183 1.67 27.12 -16.80
C ASP A 183 2.34 28.35 -16.18
N ASN A 184 3.55 28.21 -15.62
CA ASN A 184 4.32 29.30 -14.99
C ASN A 184 3.73 29.89 -13.70
N CYS A 185 2.83 29.21 -12.99
CA CYS A 185 2.51 29.56 -11.61
C CYS A 185 3.58 28.96 -10.69
N PRO A 186 4.52 29.77 -10.14
CA PRO A 186 5.47 29.26 -9.17
C PRO A 186 4.69 28.80 -7.94
N THR A 187 4.54 27.50 -7.78
CA THR A 187 4.44 26.89 -6.46
C THR A 187 5.85 26.99 -5.89
N GLU A 188 6.22 28.15 -5.34
CA GLU A 188 7.27 28.14 -4.33
C GLU A 188 6.73 27.26 -3.20
N ILE A 189 7.07 25.96 -3.30
CA ILE A 189 7.08 25.04 -2.18
C ILE A 189 7.78 25.82 -1.07
N ASP A 190 7.14 25.91 0.09
CA ASP A 190 7.62 26.70 1.21
C ASP A 190 9.12 26.46 1.41
N PRO A 191 9.99 27.43 1.07
CA PRO A 191 11.44 27.23 1.15
C PRO A 191 11.89 27.02 2.60
N SER A 192 11.00 27.21 3.59
CA SER A 192 11.30 26.96 5.00
C SER A 192 11.41 25.49 5.37
N THR A 193 10.86 24.54 4.59
CA THR A 193 11.04 23.11 4.90
C THR A 193 12.42 22.60 4.52
N GLY A 194 13.06 23.20 3.51
CA GLY A 194 14.34 22.74 2.97
C GLY A 194 14.27 21.39 2.24
N ASP A 195 13.09 20.77 2.17
CA ASP A 195 12.88 19.44 1.60
C ASP A 195 12.43 19.51 0.14
N SER A 196 12.96 18.61 -0.69
CA SER A 196 12.56 18.47 -2.09
C SER A 196 11.48 17.41 -2.27
N TYR A 197 10.22 17.81 -2.13
CA TYR A 197 9.10 16.94 -2.51
C TYR A 197 8.91 16.92 -4.05
N PRO A 198 8.54 15.78 -4.65
CA PRO A 198 8.13 15.69 -6.03
C PRO A 198 6.86 16.52 -6.18
N SER A 199 6.80 17.22 -7.29
CA SER A 199 5.66 18.02 -7.69
C SER A 199 5.25 17.59 -9.09
N GLY A 200 3.98 17.26 -9.30
CA GLY A 200 3.47 16.78 -10.59
C GLY A 200 2.42 17.71 -11.20
N ASP A 201 2.25 17.63 -12.51
CA ASP A 201 1.12 18.29 -13.18
C ASP A 201 -0.15 17.49 -12.86
N PRO A 202 -1.19 18.03 -12.20
CA PRO A 202 -2.43 17.28 -11.87
C PRO A 202 -3.20 16.78 -13.10
N SER A 203 -2.83 17.21 -14.31
CA SER A 203 -3.30 16.66 -15.57
C SER A 203 -2.54 15.42 -16.05
N ASP A 204 -1.42 15.05 -15.42
CA ASP A 204 -0.69 13.81 -15.68
C ASP A 204 -1.51 12.61 -15.18
N ILE A 205 -1.95 11.81 -16.15
CA ILE A 205 -2.78 10.64 -15.92
C ILE A 205 -2.01 9.48 -15.29
N TYR A 206 -0.68 9.45 -15.43
CA TYR A 206 0.15 8.37 -14.92
C TYR A 206 0.59 8.71 -13.50
N ILE A 207 1.19 9.89 -13.31
CA ILE A 207 1.94 10.17 -12.09
C ILE A 207 1.71 11.63 -11.62
N ASN A 208 1.05 11.74 -10.46
CA ASN A 208 0.96 12.93 -9.58
C ASN A 208 0.25 14.19 -10.06
N PRO A 209 -0.24 15.00 -9.10
CA PRO A 209 -0.63 14.69 -7.71
C PRO A 209 -1.98 13.96 -7.64
N LYS A 210 -2.09 12.97 -6.74
CA LYS A 210 -3.30 12.15 -6.58
C LYS A 210 -3.55 11.75 -5.11
N GLN A 211 -4.81 11.50 -4.77
CA GLN A 211 -5.20 10.81 -3.53
C GLN A 211 -5.44 9.32 -3.85
N ASN A 212 -4.38 8.51 -3.80
CA ASN A 212 -4.45 7.08 -4.08
C ASN A 212 -4.61 6.25 -2.79
N THR A 213 -4.94 4.97 -2.94
CA THR A 213 -5.18 4.09 -1.79
C THR A 213 -3.94 3.84 -0.96
N VAL A 214 -2.78 3.62 -1.58
CA VAL A 214 -1.54 3.33 -0.85
C VAL A 214 -1.15 4.48 0.09
N THR A 215 -1.12 5.73 -0.37
CA THR A 215 -0.71 6.87 0.47
C THR A 215 -1.72 7.12 1.59
N ASN A 216 -3.02 7.03 1.31
CA ASN A 216 -4.07 7.24 2.31
C ASN A 216 -4.16 6.07 3.31
N GLY A 217 -3.99 4.83 2.85
CA GLY A 217 -3.90 3.64 3.70
C GLY A 217 -2.69 3.69 4.64
N LEU A 218 -1.53 4.13 4.16
CA LEU A 218 -0.35 4.36 5.00
C LEU A 218 -0.59 5.47 6.03
N HIS A 219 -1.22 6.58 5.63
CA HIS A 219 -1.56 7.65 6.57
C HIS A 219 -2.50 7.16 7.66
N LEU A 220 -3.51 6.38 7.29
CA LEU A 220 -4.47 5.82 8.23
C LEU A 220 -3.78 4.89 9.24
N VAL A 221 -2.98 3.93 8.76
CA VAL A 221 -2.22 3.04 9.65
C VAL A 221 -1.28 3.83 10.55
N LEU A 222 -0.49 4.75 9.97
CA LEU A 222 0.53 5.50 10.70
C LEU A 222 -0.10 6.36 11.81
N SER A 223 -1.14 7.13 11.49
CA SER A 223 -1.83 8.00 12.46
C SER A 223 -2.56 7.19 13.53
N ALA A 224 -3.38 6.21 13.14
CA ALA A 224 -4.13 5.39 14.10
C ALA A 224 -3.19 4.64 15.05
N ARG A 225 -2.15 4.01 14.51
CA ARG A 225 -1.17 3.26 15.31
C ARG A 225 -0.32 4.16 16.20
N TYR A 226 0.09 5.34 15.72
CA TYR A 226 0.81 6.31 16.55
C TYR A 226 -0.04 6.72 17.76
N TYR A 227 -1.32 7.06 17.53
CA TYR A 227 -2.24 7.39 18.61
C TYR A 227 -2.39 6.24 19.61
N ARG A 228 -2.62 5.00 19.13
CA ARG A 228 -2.74 3.84 20.02
C ARG A 228 -1.51 3.63 20.91
N GLN A 229 -0.32 3.88 20.38
CA GLN A 229 0.93 3.67 21.12
C GLN A 229 1.23 4.80 22.11
N PHE A 230 0.85 6.06 21.80
CA PHE A 230 1.33 7.24 22.52
C PHE A 230 0.26 8.19 23.06
N GLY A 231 -1.00 8.05 22.65
CA GLY A 231 -2.15 8.77 23.19
C GLY A 231 -2.21 10.27 22.85
N ASP A 232 -1.75 10.68 21.67
CA ASP A 232 -1.84 12.09 21.22
C ASP A 232 -3.19 12.39 20.57
N ASP A 233 -4.04 13.17 21.26
CA ASP A 233 -5.39 13.52 20.81
C ASP A 233 -5.44 14.21 19.44
N LYS A 234 -4.41 14.97 19.04
CA LYS A 234 -4.37 15.56 17.69
C LYS A 234 -4.19 14.49 16.62
N ILE A 235 -3.43 13.46 16.94
CA ILE A 235 -3.22 12.33 16.05
C ILE A 235 -4.46 11.44 16.02
N PHE A 236 -5.22 11.33 17.11
CA PHE A 236 -6.56 10.74 17.08
C PHE A 236 -7.48 11.45 16.09
N GLU A 237 -7.56 12.78 16.17
CA GLU A 237 -8.37 13.58 15.22
C GLU A 237 -7.91 13.36 13.77
N THR A 238 -6.61 13.27 13.55
CA THR A 238 -6.01 12.96 12.23
C THR A 238 -6.49 11.61 11.71
N ALA A 239 -6.35 10.55 12.51
CA ALA A 239 -6.77 9.20 12.14
C ALA A 239 -8.29 9.13 11.88
N ASN A 240 -9.10 9.81 12.69
CA ASN A 240 -10.54 9.88 12.51
C ASN A 240 -10.94 10.61 11.22
N ASN A 241 -10.26 11.72 10.89
CA ASN A 241 -10.50 12.46 9.65
C ASN A 241 -10.10 11.63 8.42
N GLU A 242 -8.97 10.91 8.50
CA GLU A 242 -8.52 10.01 7.44
C GLU A 242 -9.52 8.85 7.23
N TRP A 243 -10.02 8.26 8.31
CA TRP A 243 -11.08 7.26 8.21
C TRP A 243 -12.36 7.83 7.63
N SER A 244 -12.77 9.04 8.02
CA SER A 244 -13.96 9.68 7.44
C SER A 244 -13.81 9.89 5.94
N TRP A 245 -12.61 10.29 5.47
CA TRP A 245 -12.31 10.41 4.05
C TRP A 245 -12.40 9.04 3.36
N PHE A 246 -11.79 8.01 3.92
CA PHE A 246 -11.80 6.65 3.37
C PHE A 246 -13.23 6.09 3.31
N ASN A 247 -14.00 6.28 4.38
CA ASN A 247 -15.37 5.83 4.52
C ASN A 247 -16.29 6.48 3.47
N ASN A 248 -16.11 7.78 3.20
CA ASN A 248 -16.83 8.46 2.12
C ASN A 248 -16.61 7.81 0.76
N TRP A 249 -15.40 7.32 0.48
CA TRP A 249 -15.06 6.66 -0.77
C TRP A 249 -15.60 5.24 -0.91
N ILE A 250 -15.49 4.41 0.12
CA ILE A 250 -15.98 3.03 0.10
C ILE A 250 -17.51 2.94 0.21
N SER A 251 -18.15 3.98 0.74
CA SER A 251 -19.61 4.09 0.85
C SER A 251 -20.29 4.61 -0.41
N LEU A 252 -19.53 5.04 -1.42
CA LEU A 252 -20.11 5.46 -2.69
C LEU A 252 -20.82 4.28 -3.37
N PRO A 253 -21.94 4.52 -4.06
CA PRO A 253 -22.54 3.50 -4.91
C PRO A 253 -21.55 3.04 -5.99
N ASP A 254 -21.32 1.73 -6.06
CA ASP A 254 -20.46 1.09 -7.06
C ASP A 254 -21.18 0.86 -8.40
N ILE A 255 -21.87 1.90 -8.86
CA ILE A 255 -22.61 1.91 -10.13
C ILE A 255 -21.78 2.62 -11.21
N PRO A 256 -21.77 2.12 -12.45
CA PRO A 256 -21.23 2.86 -13.57
C PRO A 256 -21.80 4.28 -13.63
N VAL A 257 -20.93 5.27 -13.74
CA VAL A 257 -21.32 6.65 -14.00
C VAL A 257 -21.08 6.97 -15.47
N GLU A 258 -22.10 7.54 -16.12
CA GLU A 258 -21.98 8.00 -17.50
C GLU A 258 -20.98 9.18 -17.53
N GLN A 259 -19.77 8.90 -18.02
CA GLN A 259 -18.67 9.87 -18.03
C GLN A 259 -18.88 11.04 -18.99
N CYS A 260 -19.89 10.94 -19.87
CA CYS A 260 -20.02 11.78 -21.05
C CYS A 260 -21.31 12.59 -21.10
N LEU A 261 -21.89 12.96 -19.95
CA LEU A 261 -23.03 13.87 -19.92
C LEU A 261 -22.65 15.21 -20.58
N GLY A 262 -23.06 15.40 -21.84
CA GLY A 262 -22.87 16.63 -22.61
C GLY A 262 -21.73 16.64 -23.63
N MET A 263 -21.01 15.53 -23.85
CA MET A 263 -20.03 15.41 -24.95
C MET A 263 -20.66 14.77 -26.20
N PRO A 264 -20.24 15.16 -27.43
CA PRO A 264 -20.61 14.41 -28.64
C PRO A 264 -20.10 12.96 -28.54
N ASN A 265 -21.00 11.98 -28.71
CA ASN A 265 -20.70 10.54 -28.57
C ASN A 265 -19.42 10.09 -29.30
N SER A 266 -19.10 10.71 -30.44
CA SER A 266 -17.92 10.41 -31.26
C SER A 266 -16.55 10.73 -30.62
N HIS A 267 -16.48 11.26 -29.39
CA HIS A 267 -15.21 11.41 -28.66
C HIS A 267 -15.13 10.49 -27.43
N CYS A 268 -16.26 9.94 -26.99
CA CYS A 268 -16.30 9.02 -25.86
C CYS A 268 -16.03 7.59 -26.29
N ASP A 269 -16.62 7.17 -27.41
CA ASP A 269 -16.49 5.80 -27.94
C ASP A 269 -15.04 5.42 -28.30
N ASP A 270 -14.20 6.40 -28.64
CA ASP A 270 -12.78 6.18 -29.03
C ASP A 270 -11.82 6.14 -27.82
N LEU A 271 -12.25 6.61 -26.65
CA LEU A 271 -11.38 6.79 -25.47
C LEU A 271 -11.79 5.93 -24.27
N PHE A 272 -13.07 5.55 -24.16
CA PHE A 272 -13.60 4.81 -23.02
C PHE A 272 -14.74 3.90 -23.46
N ASP A 273 -14.80 2.68 -22.90
CA ASP A 273 -16.09 2.01 -22.83
C ASP A 273 -16.92 2.78 -21.80
N ALA A 274 -17.92 3.53 -22.26
CA ALA A 274 -18.63 4.56 -21.48
C ALA A 274 -19.34 4.03 -20.21
N ASN A 275 -19.26 2.72 -19.94
CA ASN A 275 -19.88 2.00 -18.83
C ASN A 275 -18.89 1.51 -17.76
N ASP A 276 -17.59 1.81 -17.85
CA ASP A 276 -16.60 1.14 -16.99
C ASP A 276 -16.13 1.93 -15.77
N VAL A 277 -16.55 3.18 -15.63
CA VAL A 277 -16.11 4.00 -14.51
C VAL A 277 -17.02 3.86 -13.31
N LYS A 278 -16.45 3.30 -12.26
CA LYS A 278 -17.07 3.14 -10.95
C LYS A 278 -16.43 4.09 -9.94
N PRO A 279 -17.22 4.93 -9.26
CA PRO A 279 -16.69 5.95 -8.37
C PRO A 279 -16.31 5.43 -6.99
N SER A 280 -16.81 4.26 -6.59
CA SER A 280 -16.54 3.66 -5.28
C SER A 280 -15.14 3.10 -5.21
N LEU A 281 -14.47 3.33 -4.08
CA LEU A 281 -13.18 2.71 -3.82
C LEU A 281 -13.32 1.20 -3.54
N LEU A 282 -14.41 0.80 -2.88
CA LEU A 282 -14.77 -0.61 -2.65
C LEU A 282 -15.60 -1.14 -3.81
N ASP A 283 -15.17 -2.23 -4.45
CA ASP A 283 -15.99 -2.90 -5.46
C ASP A 283 -17.11 -3.70 -4.79
N SER A 284 -18.35 -3.43 -5.17
CA SER A 284 -19.51 -4.01 -4.50
C SER A 284 -19.67 -5.51 -4.77
N ASN A 285 -19.13 -6.01 -5.89
CA ASN A 285 -19.23 -7.41 -6.29
C ASN A 285 -18.10 -8.23 -5.66
N THR A 286 -16.88 -7.71 -5.69
CA THR A 286 -15.69 -8.46 -5.26
C THR A 286 -15.27 -8.16 -3.82
N LYS A 287 -15.79 -7.06 -3.24
CA LYS A 287 -15.39 -6.55 -1.92
C LYS A 287 -13.92 -6.13 -1.81
N LEU A 288 -13.23 -5.97 -2.93
CA LEU A 288 -11.85 -5.54 -2.99
C LEU A 288 -11.74 -4.01 -3.15
N ILE A 289 -10.68 -3.46 -2.59
CA ILE A 289 -10.33 -2.05 -2.64
C ILE A 289 -9.53 -1.76 -3.92
N ARG A 290 -9.94 -0.76 -4.70
CA ARG A 290 -9.19 -0.29 -5.87
C ARG A 290 -7.91 0.43 -5.44
N GLU A 291 -6.88 0.41 -6.27
CA GLU A 291 -5.66 1.19 -5.99
C GLU A 291 -5.91 2.71 -6.14
N ARG A 292 -6.87 3.09 -6.98
CA ARG A 292 -7.34 4.47 -7.13
C ARG A 292 -8.74 4.53 -7.75
N VAL A 293 -9.39 5.68 -7.55
CA VAL A 293 -10.70 6.05 -8.09
C VAL A 293 -10.70 7.52 -8.50
N GLY A 294 -11.77 8.01 -9.13
CA GLY A 294 -11.82 9.36 -9.70
C GLY A 294 -11.70 10.48 -8.65
N ILE A 295 -10.46 10.91 -8.40
CA ILE A 295 -9.99 11.69 -7.23
C ILE A 295 -10.52 13.13 -7.10
N PHE A 296 -11.00 13.75 -8.17
CA PHE A 296 -11.37 15.16 -8.16
C PHE A 296 -12.90 15.37 -8.07
N ALA A 297 -13.30 16.51 -7.55
CA ALA A 297 -14.70 16.92 -7.45
C ALA A 297 -15.36 17.04 -8.82
N LEU A 298 -16.61 16.56 -8.92
CA LEU A 298 -17.45 16.75 -10.10
C LEU A 298 -17.97 18.20 -10.14
N ASN A 299 -17.24 19.11 -10.77
CA ASN A 299 -17.66 20.51 -10.90
C ASN A 299 -18.28 20.79 -12.27
N GLU A 300 -19.33 21.62 -12.35
CA GLU A 300 -19.97 22.03 -13.62
C GLU A 300 -18.98 22.67 -14.61
N GLY A 301 -17.92 23.32 -14.09
CA GLY A 301 -16.83 23.89 -14.86
C GLY A 301 -15.80 22.87 -15.39
N CYS A 302 -15.76 21.65 -14.83
CA CYS A 302 -14.92 20.58 -15.35
C CYS A 302 -15.25 20.28 -16.79
N TYR A 303 -16.50 20.49 -17.24
CA TYR A 303 -16.97 20.23 -18.61
C TYR A 303 -16.57 21.28 -19.66
N ALA A 304 -16.01 22.44 -19.26
CA ALA A 304 -15.80 23.55 -20.20
C ALA A 304 -14.39 23.66 -20.79
N ILE A 305 -13.34 23.19 -20.10
CA ILE A 305 -11.98 23.71 -20.38
C ILE A 305 -11.11 22.79 -21.26
N ASP A 306 -11.21 21.45 -21.17
CA ASP A 306 -10.52 20.57 -22.13
C ASP A 306 -11.16 19.16 -22.25
N PRO A 307 -11.69 18.75 -23.41
CA PRO A 307 -12.34 17.45 -23.59
C PRO A 307 -11.45 16.22 -23.37
N VAL A 308 -10.11 16.35 -23.45
CA VAL A 308 -9.19 15.22 -23.39
C VAL A 308 -8.83 14.81 -21.95
N TYR A 309 -9.01 15.71 -20.98
CA TYR A 309 -8.55 15.56 -19.60
C TYR A 309 -9.69 15.28 -18.61
N LYS A 310 -10.94 15.39 -19.07
CA LYS A 310 -12.17 15.49 -18.26
C LYS A 310 -12.62 14.23 -17.53
N CYS A 311 -12.01 13.08 -17.78
CA CYS A 311 -12.38 11.81 -17.13
C CYS A 311 -11.20 10.83 -17.00
N LYS A 312 -9.98 11.22 -17.39
CA LYS A 312 -8.80 10.31 -17.42
C LYS A 312 -8.11 10.11 -16.07
N SER A 313 -8.31 11.00 -15.09
CA SER A 313 -7.91 10.70 -13.71
C SER A 313 -8.86 9.71 -13.04
N VAL A 314 -9.98 9.39 -13.69
CA VAL A 314 -10.79 8.22 -13.36
C VAL A 314 -10.20 7.07 -14.15
N ASN A 315 -9.38 6.30 -13.46
CA ASN A 315 -8.49 5.39 -14.15
C ASN A 315 -9.27 4.27 -14.84
N ARG A 316 -8.82 3.96 -16.06
CA ARG A 316 -9.02 2.68 -16.77
C ARG A 316 -8.64 1.49 -15.89
N ASP A 317 -7.74 1.73 -14.95
CA ASP A 317 -7.24 0.76 -14.01
C ASP A 317 -8.23 0.60 -12.86
N ALA A 318 -9.25 -0.22 -13.08
CA ALA A 318 -9.96 -0.90 -11.99
C ALA A 318 -9.04 -1.94 -11.32
N MET A 319 -7.80 -1.53 -11.07
CA MET A 319 -6.71 -2.34 -10.57
C MET A 319 -6.85 -2.45 -9.07
N VAL A 320 -6.60 -3.65 -8.58
CA VAL A 320 -6.56 -4.00 -7.18
C VAL A 320 -5.13 -4.43 -6.91
N TRP A 321 -4.42 -3.64 -6.11
CA TRP A 321 -3.14 -4.09 -5.57
C TRP A 321 -3.38 -4.84 -4.26
N THR A 322 -2.72 -5.98 -4.08
CA THR A 322 -2.88 -6.82 -2.89
C THR A 322 -2.41 -6.12 -1.63
N GLY A 323 -1.40 -5.25 -1.74
CA GLY A 323 -0.90 -4.46 -0.62
C GLY A 323 -1.92 -3.45 -0.07
N ASP A 324 -2.72 -2.84 -0.94
CA ASP A 324 -3.78 -1.90 -0.52
C ASP A 324 -4.81 -2.58 0.39
N GLN A 325 -5.15 -3.84 0.09
CA GLN A 325 -6.07 -4.61 0.92
C GLN A 325 -5.52 -4.75 2.33
N GLY A 326 -4.22 -5.09 2.43
CA GLY A 326 -3.52 -5.20 3.70
C GLY A 326 -3.49 -3.89 4.47
N LEU A 327 -3.11 -2.79 3.82
CA LEU A 327 -3.03 -1.46 4.45
C LEU A 327 -4.38 -1.03 5.05
N VAL A 328 -5.45 -1.18 4.28
CA VAL A 328 -6.81 -0.81 4.72
C VAL A 328 -7.25 -1.69 5.89
N ILE A 329 -7.04 -3.00 5.82
CA ILE A 329 -7.31 -3.93 6.93
C ILE A 329 -6.52 -3.51 8.17
N GLY A 330 -5.23 -3.20 8.03
CA GLY A 330 -4.37 -2.73 9.13
C GLY A 330 -4.92 -1.49 9.81
N GLY A 331 -5.31 -0.48 9.02
CA GLY A 331 -5.90 0.75 9.53
C GLY A 331 -7.23 0.49 10.23
N MET A 332 -8.12 -0.32 9.64
CA MET A 332 -9.40 -0.69 10.24
C MET A 332 -9.21 -1.41 11.58
N VAL A 333 -8.26 -2.34 11.68
CA VAL A 333 -7.94 -3.03 12.94
C VAL A 333 -7.42 -2.06 13.99
N ASP A 334 -6.60 -1.07 13.61
CA ASP A 334 -6.15 -0.04 14.53
C ASP A 334 -7.30 0.84 15.04
N LEU A 335 -8.26 1.20 14.17
CA LEU A 335 -9.44 1.99 14.56
C LEU A 335 -10.40 1.24 15.50
N MET A 336 -10.60 -0.07 15.33
CA MET A 336 -11.53 -0.87 16.14
C MET A 336 -11.28 -0.77 17.65
N ASP A 337 -10.02 -0.58 18.03
CA ASP A 337 -9.58 -0.53 19.43
C ASP A 337 -9.44 0.92 19.96
N MET A 338 -9.74 1.93 19.14
CA MET A 338 -9.67 3.33 19.55
C MET A 338 -10.99 3.76 20.21
N GLU A 339 -10.92 4.24 21.45
CA GLU A 339 -12.08 4.79 22.16
C GLU A 339 -12.50 6.14 21.57
N GLY A 340 -13.81 6.38 21.45
CA GLY A 340 -14.36 7.73 21.23
C GLY A 340 -14.95 8.04 19.85
N ALA A 341 -14.81 7.17 18.85
CA ALA A 341 -15.49 7.36 17.57
C ALA A 341 -16.75 6.51 17.45
N THR A 342 -17.70 6.99 16.63
CA THR A 342 -19.04 6.41 16.49
C THR A 342 -19.26 5.64 15.20
N ASP A 343 -18.36 5.79 14.21
CA ASP A 343 -18.49 5.21 12.87
C ASP A 343 -17.22 4.44 12.45
N PHE A 344 -16.51 3.87 13.42
CA PHE A 344 -15.34 3.03 13.13
C PHE A 344 -15.73 1.69 12.51
N PRO A 345 -14.84 1.13 11.67
CA PRO A 345 -15.10 -0.14 11.02
C PRO A 345 -15.27 -1.25 12.04
N ASP A 346 -16.09 -2.24 11.72
CA ASP A 346 -16.24 -3.46 12.49
C ASP A 346 -15.47 -4.63 11.85
N SER A 347 -15.33 -5.72 12.61
CA SER A 347 -14.66 -6.93 12.14
C SER A 347 -15.35 -7.54 10.92
N ASP A 348 -16.66 -7.40 10.79
CA ASP A 348 -17.41 -7.90 9.64
C ASP A 348 -17.08 -7.16 8.34
N SER A 349 -16.80 -5.86 8.42
CA SER A 349 -16.31 -5.06 7.28
C SER A 349 -14.92 -5.53 6.84
N VAL A 350 -14.03 -5.86 7.79
CA VAL A 350 -12.72 -6.45 7.47
C VAL A 350 -12.86 -7.86 6.86
N LYS A 351 -13.74 -8.70 7.40
CA LYS A 351 -14.02 -10.04 6.85
C LYS A 351 -14.50 -9.99 5.41
N GLN A 352 -15.31 -8.99 5.03
CA GLN A 352 -15.74 -8.83 3.63
C GLN A 352 -14.57 -8.56 2.68
N ILE A 353 -13.61 -7.71 3.08
CA ILE A 353 -12.40 -7.49 2.27
C ILE A 353 -11.59 -8.77 2.18
N LEU A 354 -11.43 -9.49 3.30
CA LEU A 354 -10.75 -10.78 3.34
C LEU A 354 -11.44 -11.82 2.42
N ASP A 355 -12.76 -11.97 2.49
CA ASP A 355 -13.53 -12.83 1.56
C ASP A 355 -13.21 -12.48 0.10
N GLY A 356 -13.17 -11.18 -0.24
CA GLY A 356 -12.77 -10.70 -1.56
C GLY A 356 -11.35 -11.10 -1.97
N VAL A 357 -10.39 -11.06 -1.05
CA VAL A 357 -9.02 -11.51 -1.31
C VAL A 357 -8.99 -13.01 -1.60
N LEU A 358 -9.71 -13.83 -0.83
CA LEU A 358 -9.80 -15.28 -1.07
C LEU A 358 -10.44 -15.58 -2.43
N ASP A 359 -11.56 -14.93 -2.73
CA ASP A 359 -12.37 -15.23 -3.91
C ASP A 359 -11.75 -14.73 -5.21
N TYR A 360 -10.85 -13.74 -5.18
CA TYR A 360 -10.34 -13.10 -6.39
C TYR A 360 -8.81 -13.04 -6.48
N LEU A 361 -8.10 -12.82 -5.37
CA LEU A 361 -6.63 -12.66 -5.38
C LEU A 361 -5.87 -13.97 -5.16
N THR A 362 -6.54 -15.08 -4.83
CA THR A 362 -5.89 -16.41 -4.71
C THR A 362 -6.28 -17.39 -5.81
N GLN A 363 -7.19 -16.99 -6.71
CA GLN A 363 -7.68 -17.86 -7.78
C GLN A 363 -6.74 -17.86 -8.97
N THR A 364 -6.54 -19.03 -9.59
CA THR A 364 -5.82 -19.13 -10.86
C THR A 364 -6.50 -18.33 -11.95
N GLN A 365 -5.75 -17.50 -12.65
CA GLN A 365 -6.26 -16.74 -13.78
C GLN A 365 -6.32 -17.61 -15.04
N LYS A 366 -7.36 -18.46 -15.12
CA LYS A 366 -7.54 -19.38 -16.24
C LYS A 366 -7.58 -18.63 -17.57
N GLY A 367 -6.62 -18.93 -18.45
CA GLY A 367 -6.49 -18.28 -19.75
C GLY A 367 -5.37 -17.23 -19.81
N CYS A 368 -4.79 -16.85 -18.66
CA CYS A 368 -3.64 -15.96 -18.58
C CYS A 368 -2.33 -16.74 -18.73
N PRO A 369 -1.60 -16.61 -19.87
CA PRO A 369 -0.31 -17.26 -20.03
C PRO A 369 0.76 -16.67 -19.10
N TYR A 370 0.49 -15.52 -18.47
CA TYR A 370 1.40 -14.84 -17.54
C TYR A 370 1.11 -15.15 -16.07
N ASP A 371 -0.05 -15.74 -15.75
CA ASP A 371 -0.30 -16.21 -14.38
C ASP A 371 0.24 -17.64 -14.22
N SER A 372 1.48 -17.72 -13.77
CA SER A 372 2.15 -18.97 -13.42
C SER A 372 1.91 -19.40 -11.97
N LEU A 373 1.24 -18.59 -11.16
CA LEU A 373 1.06 -18.89 -9.75
C LEU A 373 0.00 -19.99 -9.57
N PRO A 374 0.22 -20.98 -8.70
CA PRO A 374 -0.80 -21.98 -8.42
C PRO A 374 -1.99 -21.36 -7.66
N GLU A 375 -3.14 -22.05 -7.69
CA GLU A 375 -4.31 -21.70 -6.88
C GLU A 375 -3.92 -21.66 -5.39
N GLY A 376 -4.47 -20.70 -4.65
CA GLY A 376 -4.17 -20.47 -3.23
C GLY A 376 -2.97 -19.55 -2.97
N VAL A 377 -2.14 -19.25 -3.97
CA VAL A 377 -1.04 -18.26 -3.85
C VAL A 377 -1.58 -16.86 -4.14
N LEU A 378 -1.15 -15.86 -3.39
CA LEU A 378 -1.62 -14.49 -3.59
C LEU A 378 -1.03 -13.90 -4.87
N ARG A 379 -1.91 -13.36 -5.72
CA ARG A 379 -1.51 -12.54 -6.84
C ARG A 379 -1.06 -11.18 -6.31
N PRO A 380 -0.06 -10.52 -6.91
CA PRO A 380 0.34 -9.20 -6.45
C PRO A 380 -0.68 -8.11 -6.82
N TRP A 381 -1.39 -8.22 -7.95
CA TRP A 381 -2.51 -7.35 -8.35
C TRP A 381 -3.45 -8.04 -9.35
N ILE A 382 -4.66 -7.49 -9.56
CA ILE A 382 -5.63 -7.88 -10.61
C ILE A 382 -6.37 -6.66 -11.18
N TYR A 383 -7.17 -6.82 -12.24
CA TYR A 383 -8.11 -5.81 -12.78
C TYR A 383 -9.57 -6.28 -12.69
N PHE A 384 -10.51 -5.36 -12.43
CA PHE A 384 -11.95 -5.68 -12.23
C PHE A 384 -12.81 -5.79 -13.48
N ASN A 385 -12.34 -5.45 -14.69
CA ASN A 385 -13.15 -5.50 -15.91
C ASN A 385 -13.48 -6.93 -16.40
N GLY A 386 -13.47 -7.89 -15.48
CA GLY A 386 -14.10 -9.17 -15.66
C GLY A 386 -13.46 -9.98 -16.77
N TRP A 387 -12.25 -10.48 -16.54
CA TRP A 387 -11.80 -11.74 -17.15
C TRP A 387 -11.87 -11.83 -18.69
N GLN A 388 -12.02 -10.72 -19.40
CA GLN A 388 -12.30 -10.74 -20.84
C GLN A 388 -11.03 -10.55 -21.67
N GLU A 389 -10.63 -11.69 -22.25
CA GLU A 389 -9.99 -11.86 -23.57
C GLU A 389 -8.65 -11.14 -23.78
N GLY A 390 -7.71 -11.47 -22.90
CA GLY A 390 -6.33 -10.98 -22.80
C GLY A 390 -6.14 -10.58 -21.32
N CYS A 391 -5.12 -10.90 -20.54
CA CYS A 391 -3.80 -11.45 -20.78
C CYS A 391 -3.07 -10.79 -21.94
N ASP A 392 -3.49 -9.58 -22.29
CA ASP A 392 -2.77 -8.62 -23.09
C ASP A 392 -1.47 -8.29 -22.36
N GLY A 393 -0.48 -9.13 -22.68
CA GLY A 393 0.93 -9.06 -22.35
C GLY A 393 1.60 -7.73 -22.69
N GLU A 394 0.89 -6.76 -23.23
CA GLU A 394 1.40 -5.42 -23.47
C GLU A 394 1.23 -4.51 -22.25
N GLY A 395 0.31 -4.82 -21.31
CA GLY A 395 0.26 -4.22 -19.98
C GLY A 395 1.05 -4.99 -18.92
N PHE A 396 1.40 -6.26 -19.20
CA PHE A 396 2.30 -7.10 -18.40
C PHE A 396 3.79 -6.88 -18.72
N GLN A 397 4.10 -6.26 -19.86
CA GLN A 397 5.37 -5.51 -20.03
C GLN A 397 5.29 -4.21 -19.26
N LEU A 398 5.03 -4.31 -17.96
CA LEU A 398 5.28 -3.20 -17.06
C LEU A 398 6.73 -2.78 -17.31
N ASP A 399 6.86 -1.58 -17.85
CA ASP A 399 7.80 -0.57 -17.39
C ASP A 399 8.37 -0.89 -15.99
N ARG A 400 9.55 -0.36 -15.67
CA ARG A 400 10.24 -0.46 -14.37
C ARG A 400 9.32 -0.35 -13.14
N THR A 401 8.14 0.25 -13.28
CA THR A 401 7.06 0.37 -12.29
C THR A 401 6.39 -0.95 -11.85
N GLY A 402 6.43 -2.03 -12.64
CA GLY A 402 5.83 -3.31 -12.25
C GLY A 402 6.53 -3.99 -11.08
N GLU A 403 7.78 -3.63 -10.82
CA GLU A 403 8.53 -4.10 -9.67
C GLU A 403 7.89 -3.68 -8.34
N ASN A 404 7.24 -2.51 -8.31
CA ASN A 404 6.60 -1.96 -7.10
C ASN A 404 5.46 -2.86 -6.62
N TYR A 405 4.59 -3.24 -7.55
CA TYR A 405 3.39 -4.01 -7.22
C TYR A 405 3.71 -5.43 -6.74
N LYS A 406 4.90 -5.96 -7.07
CA LYS A 406 5.32 -7.29 -6.60
C LYS A 406 5.31 -7.39 -5.08
N THR A 407 5.52 -6.30 -4.34
CA THR A 407 5.52 -6.31 -2.86
C THR A 407 4.14 -6.53 -2.22
N GLY A 408 3.07 -6.50 -3.02
CA GLY A 408 1.68 -6.58 -2.54
C GLY A 408 1.39 -7.77 -1.63
N PRO A 409 1.74 -9.01 -2.00
CA PRO A 409 1.49 -10.18 -1.17
C PRO A 409 2.19 -10.09 0.19
N GLY A 410 3.43 -9.60 0.24
CA GLY A 410 4.17 -9.40 1.49
C GLY A 410 3.50 -8.38 2.39
N VAL A 411 3.12 -7.22 1.84
CA VAL A 411 2.36 -6.19 2.58
C VAL A 411 1.07 -6.79 3.15
N PHE A 412 0.29 -7.50 2.32
CA PHE A 412 -0.94 -8.15 2.76
C PHE A 412 -0.71 -9.16 3.89
N MET A 413 0.28 -10.06 3.76
CA MET A 413 0.57 -11.08 4.77
C MET A 413 0.93 -10.46 6.12
N ARG A 414 1.63 -9.32 6.12
CA ARG A 414 1.99 -8.60 7.35
C ARG A 414 0.77 -8.00 8.04
N TYR A 415 -0.15 -7.41 7.29
CA TYR A 415 -1.38 -6.88 7.89
C TYR A 415 -2.40 -7.98 8.23
N LEU A 416 -2.37 -9.12 7.55
CA LEU A 416 -3.08 -10.33 7.96
C LEU A 416 -2.55 -10.84 9.31
N LEU A 417 -1.21 -10.86 9.48
CA LEU A 417 -0.57 -11.17 10.77
C LEU A 417 -0.99 -10.17 11.85
N TYR A 418 -1.00 -8.88 11.52
CA TYR A 418 -1.42 -7.84 12.44
C TYR A 418 -2.86 -8.04 12.91
N ALA A 419 -3.80 -8.26 11.99
CA ALA A 419 -5.20 -8.57 12.30
C ALA A 419 -5.31 -9.82 13.19
N TYR A 420 -4.59 -10.89 12.83
CA TYR A 420 -4.54 -12.13 13.60
C TYR A 420 -4.04 -11.93 15.04
N GLN A 421 -3.09 -11.03 15.25
CA GLN A 421 -2.51 -10.78 16.57
C GLN A 421 -3.37 -9.86 17.44
N ASN A 422 -4.08 -8.90 16.84
CA ASN A 422 -4.67 -7.78 17.58
C ASN A 422 -6.20 -7.83 17.68
N ASN A 423 -6.90 -8.71 16.96
CA ASN A 423 -8.35 -8.84 17.05
C ASN A 423 -8.78 -10.32 17.15
N GLU A 424 -9.49 -10.68 18.22
CA GLU A 424 -9.87 -12.07 18.51
C GLU A 424 -10.82 -12.68 17.46
N ASP A 425 -11.83 -11.91 17.02
CA ASP A 425 -12.80 -12.38 16.03
C ASP A 425 -12.14 -12.58 14.65
N LEU A 426 -11.28 -11.63 14.24
CA LEU A 426 -10.49 -11.77 13.02
C LEU A 426 -9.48 -12.92 13.12
N ARG A 427 -8.86 -13.13 14.28
CA ARG A 427 -7.95 -14.27 14.52
C ARG A 427 -8.65 -15.60 14.26
N ASP A 428 -9.85 -15.79 14.79
CA ASP A 428 -10.62 -17.02 14.62
C ASP A 428 -11.08 -17.22 13.18
N TYR A 429 -11.50 -16.13 12.53
CA TYR A 429 -11.85 -16.13 11.11
C TYR A 429 -10.63 -16.49 10.23
N ILE A 430 -9.46 -15.91 10.47
CA ILE A 430 -8.22 -16.18 9.72
C ILE A 430 -7.79 -17.65 9.90
N LYS A 431 -7.82 -18.18 11.13
CA LYS A 431 -7.52 -19.60 11.37
C LYS A 431 -8.42 -20.55 10.59
N SER A 432 -9.69 -20.18 10.45
CA SER A 432 -10.71 -21.01 9.81
C SER A 432 -10.64 -20.95 8.29
N ASN A 433 -10.42 -19.76 7.71
CA ASN A 433 -10.59 -19.52 6.28
C ASN A 433 -9.26 -19.36 5.52
N TYR A 434 -8.21 -18.85 6.17
CA TYR A 434 -6.95 -18.50 5.49
C TYR A 434 -5.85 -19.55 5.61
N ARG A 435 -6.02 -20.58 6.45
CA ARG A 435 -4.95 -21.57 6.71
C ARG A 435 -4.39 -22.19 5.42
N GLY A 436 -5.27 -22.55 4.48
CA GLY A 436 -4.86 -23.11 3.19
C GLY A 436 -4.04 -22.12 2.35
N VAL A 437 -4.50 -20.87 2.24
CA VAL A 437 -3.82 -19.80 1.50
C VAL A 437 -2.46 -19.47 2.11
N ILE A 438 -2.37 -19.36 3.44
CA ILE A 438 -1.11 -19.08 4.14
C ILE A 438 -0.07 -20.16 3.84
N PHE A 439 -0.45 -21.44 3.92
CA PHE A 439 0.46 -22.53 3.60
C PHE A 439 0.79 -22.63 2.11
N ALA A 440 -0.15 -22.36 1.22
CA ALA A 440 0.12 -22.32 -0.21
C ALA A 440 1.16 -21.24 -0.55
N ASN A 441 1.05 -20.04 0.03
CA ASN A 441 2.05 -18.98 -0.16
C ASN A 441 3.40 -19.34 0.49
N ALA A 442 3.41 -19.87 1.72
CA ALA A 442 4.64 -20.29 2.38
C ALA A 442 5.37 -21.39 1.59
N SER A 443 4.65 -22.41 1.12
CA SER A 443 5.19 -23.46 0.26
C SER A 443 5.71 -22.90 -1.05
N ALA A 444 4.95 -22.01 -1.71
CA ALA A 444 5.38 -21.40 -2.95
C ALA A 444 6.73 -20.69 -2.79
N VAL A 445 6.90 -19.85 -1.74
CA VAL A 445 8.16 -19.11 -1.53
C VAL A 445 9.31 -19.95 -0.94
N MET A 446 9.02 -21.15 -0.44
CA MET A 446 10.06 -22.14 -0.08
C MET A 446 10.55 -22.90 -1.31
N ASP A 447 9.64 -23.23 -2.21
CA ASP A 447 9.98 -23.85 -3.48
C ASP A 447 10.70 -22.83 -4.39
N GLU A 448 11.71 -23.26 -5.12
CA GLU A 448 12.41 -22.42 -6.13
C GLU A 448 11.47 -21.95 -7.27
N ASN A 449 10.21 -22.41 -7.26
CA ASN A 449 9.19 -22.07 -8.25
C ASN A 449 8.52 -20.70 -8.01
N TYR A 450 8.67 -20.09 -6.82
CA TYR A 450 8.30 -18.68 -6.67
C TYR A 450 9.40 -17.81 -7.29
N GLU A 451 9.42 -17.79 -8.61
CA GLU A 451 10.16 -16.77 -9.33
C GLU A 451 9.43 -15.46 -9.09
N CYS A 452 10.03 -14.55 -8.32
CA CYS A 452 9.58 -13.16 -8.21
C CYS A 452 9.65 -12.40 -9.57
N GLY A 453 9.85 -13.11 -10.68
CA GLY A 453 9.97 -12.56 -12.02
C GLY A 453 11.06 -11.50 -12.09
N CYS A 454 12.10 -11.60 -11.26
CA CYS A 454 13.33 -10.84 -11.47
C CYS A 454 14.01 -11.51 -12.67
N CYS A 455 13.43 -11.30 -13.86
CA CYS A 455 14.05 -11.75 -15.09
C CYS A 455 15.49 -11.24 -15.04
N ASN A 456 16.43 -12.08 -15.48
CA ASN A 456 17.79 -11.69 -15.81
C ASN A 456 17.76 -10.61 -16.92
N HIS A 457 17.19 -9.44 -16.68
CA HIS A 457 17.84 -8.22 -17.06
C HIS A 457 19.19 -8.39 -16.42
N SER A 458 20.15 -8.86 -17.24
CA SER A 458 21.56 -8.70 -16.96
C SER A 458 21.63 -7.32 -16.35
N ILE A 459 21.90 -7.24 -15.05
CA ILE A 459 22.27 -6.01 -14.39
C ILE A 459 23.24 -5.42 -15.40
N ALA A 460 22.81 -4.41 -16.16
CA ALA A 460 23.67 -3.86 -17.18
C ALA A 460 24.86 -3.40 -16.36
N GLU A 461 25.99 -4.10 -16.49
CA GLU A 461 27.02 -4.20 -15.44
C GLU A 461 27.21 -2.81 -14.81
N GLY A 462 26.64 -2.59 -13.62
CA GLY A 462 26.58 -1.27 -12.99
C GLY A 462 25.22 -0.60 -12.76
N SER A 463 24.05 -1.24 -12.93
CA SER A 463 22.83 -0.78 -12.22
C SER A 463 22.87 -1.32 -10.79
N PRO A 464 23.10 -0.48 -9.78
CA PRO A 464 23.60 -0.98 -8.50
C PRO A 464 22.47 -1.25 -7.50
N TYR A 465 21.21 -1.24 -7.97
CA TYR A 465 20.00 -1.40 -7.18
C TYR A 465 19.31 -2.72 -7.49
N ASP A 466 19.26 -3.60 -6.51
CA ASP A 466 18.53 -4.87 -6.61
C ASP A 466 17.16 -4.76 -5.93
N ILE A 467 16.37 -3.78 -6.38
CA ILE A 467 15.03 -3.47 -5.86
C ILE A 467 14.10 -4.68 -6.02
N CYS A 468 14.21 -5.40 -7.15
CA CYS A 468 13.43 -6.60 -7.39
C CYS A 468 13.73 -7.69 -6.34
N ASN A 469 15.00 -7.91 -6.00
CA ASN A 469 15.36 -8.86 -4.95
C ASN A 469 14.93 -8.37 -3.57
N LEU A 470 15.05 -7.07 -3.27
CA LEU A 470 14.54 -6.50 -2.01
C LEU A 470 13.04 -6.76 -1.84
N ALA A 471 12.26 -6.51 -2.90
CA ALA A 471 10.83 -6.80 -2.94
C ALA A 471 10.53 -8.30 -2.78
N CYS A 472 11.28 -9.14 -3.50
CA CYS A 472 11.14 -10.59 -3.47
C CYS A 472 11.38 -11.17 -2.08
N GLN A 473 12.49 -10.80 -1.46
CA GLN A 473 12.88 -11.28 -0.14
C GLN A 473 11.94 -10.75 0.94
N THR A 474 11.42 -9.52 0.78
CA THR A 474 10.37 -8.98 1.65
C THR A 474 9.11 -9.85 1.60
N ASN A 475 8.62 -10.20 0.41
CA ASN A 475 7.45 -11.09 0.27
C ASN A 475 7.68 -12.49 0.84
N ARG A 476 8.86 -13.05 0.54
CA ARG A 476 9.27 -14.37 1.00
C ARG A 476 9.24 -14.43 2.52
N LEU A 477 9.92 -13.51 3.17
CA LEU A 477 9.98 -13.44 4.62
C LEU A 477 8.59 -13.20 5.23
N ALA A 478 7.82 -12.22 4.72
CA ALA A 478 6.46 -11.93 5.21
C ALA A 478 5.53 -13.15 5.18
N SER A 479 5.54 -13.91 4.07
CA SER A 479 4.72 -15.11 3.92
C SER A 479 5.11 -16.20 4.92
N LEU A 480 6.42 -16.37 5.16
CA LEU A 480 6.95 -17.35 6.10
C LEU A 480 6.65 -16.96 7.56
N ILE A 481 6.76 -15.67 7.92
CA ILE A 481 6.40 -15.17 9.25
C ILE A 481 4.92 -15.47 9.54
N MET A 482 4.02 -15.18 8.59
CA MET A 482 2.59 -15.45 8.75
C MET A 482 2.33 -16.93 9.01
N ALA A 483 2.97 -17.81 8.25
CA ALA A 483 2.85 -19.25 8.45
C ALA A 483 3.40 -19.70 9.81
N LEU A 484 4.55 -19.16 10.25
CA LEU A 484 5.12 -19.44 11.56
C LEU A 484 4.21 -19.03 12.72
N ALA A 485 3.51 -17.89 12.60
CA ALA A 485 2.65 -17.37 13.66
C ALA A 485 1.36 -18.19 13.85
N ILE A 486 0.92 -18.91 12.82
CA ILE A 486 -0.30 -19.73 12.84
C ILE A 486 -0.04 -21.20 13.19
N LEU A 487 1.17 -21.70 12.96
CA LEU A 487 1.62 -23.05 13.34
C LEU A 487 1.96 -23.17 14.82
#